data_AF-A0A127SF65-F1
#
_entry.id   AF-A0A127SF65-F1
#
_cell.length_a   1.000
_cell.length_b   1.000
_cell.length_c   1.000
_cell.angle_alpha   90.00
_cell.angle_beta   90.00
_cell.angle_gamma   90.00
#
_symmetry.space_group_name_H-M   'P 1'
#
loop_
_entity.id
_entity.type
_entity.pdbx_description
1 polymer ?
#
loop_
_entity_poly.entity_id
_entity_poly.type
_entity_poly.pdbx_seq_one_letter_code
_entity_poly.pdbx_strand_id
1 'polypeptide(L)'
;MKTFAAYVITACLSSTALASSITENTFWNKEFSAEAVNGVFVLCKSSSKSCATNNLARASKEYLPASTFKIPNAIIGLETGVIKNEHQVFKWDGKPRAMKQW
;
A
#
# COMPACT_ATOMS: atom_id res chain seq x y z
N MET A 1 -17.47 -47.28 39.76
CA MET A 1 -17.99 -45.92 39.49
C MET A 1 -16.84 -45.10 38.92
N LYS A 2 -16.93 -44.71 37.64
CA LYS A 2 -15.85 -44.04 36.90
C LYS A 2 -16.14 -42.54 36.87
N THR A 3 -15.34 -41.74 37.55
CA THR A 3 -15.38 -40.28 37.47
C THR A 3 -14.46 -39.83 36.32
N PHE A 4 -15.04 -39.43 35.20
CA PHE A 4 -14.33 -38.71 34.15
C PHE A 4 -14.42 -37.21 34.47
N ALA A 5 -13.33 -36.63 34.98
CA ALA A 5 -13.19 -35.18 35.09
C ALA A 5 -12.62 -34.65 33.76
N ALA A 6 -13.44 -33.94 32.99
CA ALA A 6 -13.02 -33.28 31.76
C ALA A 6 -12.23 -32.00 32.10
N TYR A 7 -10.93 -32.02 31.85
CA TYR A 7 -10.10 -30.82 31.86
C TYR A 7 -10.29 -30.07 30.54
N VAL A 8 -10.98 -28.92 30.58
CA VAL A 8 -11.00 -27.97 29.46
C VAL A 8 -9.76 -27.10 29.57
N ILE A 9 -8.68 -27.49 28.87
CA ILE A 9 -7.49 -26.64 28.70
C ILE A 9 -7.84 -25.59 27.64
N THR A 10 -8.15 -24.37 28.07
CA THR A 10 -8.27 -23.23 27.16
C THR A 10 -6.86 -22.69 26.91
N ALA A 11 -6.20 -23.18 25.87
CA ALA A 11 -4.94 -22.62 25.39
C ALA A 11 -5.23 -21.32 24.64
N CYS A 12 -5.05 -20.18 25.31
CA CYS A 12 -5.10 -18.88 24.68
C CYS A 12 -3.80 -18.68 23.87
N LEU A 13 -3.80 -19.03 22.58
CA LEU A 13 -2.68 -18.71 21.68
C LEU A 13 -2.69 -17.21 21.40
N SER A 14 -2.01 -16.44 22.27
CA SER A 14 -1.66 -15.06 21.98
C SER A 14 -0.64 -15.04 20.84
N SER A 15 -1.12 -14.96 19.60
CA SER A 15 -0.27 -14.72 18.44
C SER A 15 0.24 -13.28 18.55
N THR A 16 1.44 -13.08 19.08
CA THR A 16 2.12 -11.79 18.98
C THR A 16 2.49 -11.57 17.52
N ALA A 17 1.59 -10.95 16.77
CA ALA A 17 1.96 -10.39 15.48
C ALA A 17 3.07 -9.37 15.75
N LEU A 18 4.30 -9.65 15.30
CA LEU A 18 5.35 -8.64 15.24
C LEU A 18 4.83 -7.52 14.35
N ALA A 19 4.33 -6.44 14.95
CA ALA A 19 4.09 -5.21 14.22
C ALA A 19 5.46 -4.75 13.69
N SER A 20 5.64 -4.77 12.37
CA SER A 20 6.80 -4.13 11.75
C SER A 20 6.79 -2.67 12.17
N SER A 21 7.73 -2.29 13.04
CA SER A 21 7.89 -0.90 13.42
C SER A 21 8.44 -0.13 12.22
N ILE A 22 7.70 0.88 11.78
CA ILE A 22 8.21 1.88 10.87
C ILE A 22 9.07 2.86 11.67
N THR A 23 10.30 3.11 11.22
CA THR A 23 11.22 4.05 11.88
C THR A 23 11.14 5.43 11.24
N GLU A 24 11.34 6.49 12.02
CA GLU A 24 11.43 7.85 11.48
C GLU A 24 12.88 8.25 11.22
N ASN A 25 13.16 8.72 10.01
CA ASN A 25 14.43 9.28 9.57
C ASN A 25 14.22 10.72 9.10
N THR A 26 14.26 11.65 10.06
CA THR A 26 14.03 13.08 9.81
C THR A 26 15.11 13.74 8.96
N PHE A 27 16.28 13.12 8.79
CA PHE A 27 17.36 13.63 7.93
C PHE A 27 16.91 13.77 6.47
N TRP A 28 15.98 12.94 6.01
CA TRP A 28 15.40 13.02 4.67
C TRP A 28 14.58 14.29 4.43
N ASN A 29 14.14 15.00 5.48
CA ASN A 29 13.42 16.27 5.31
C ASN A 29 14.23 17.32 4.55
N LYS A 30 15.57 17.26 4.58
CA LYS A 30 16.44 18.20 3.85
C LYS A 30 16.17 18.21 2.33
N GLU A 31 15.84 17.06 1.75
CA GLU A 31 15.59 16.91 0.31
C GLU A 31 14.26 17.58 -0.09
N PHE A 32 13.29 17.61 0.82
CA PHE A 32 12.00 18.26 0.61
C PHE A 32 12.07 19.76 0.88
N SER A 33 12.78 20.16 1.94
CA SER A 33 12.92 21.56 2.32
C SER A 33 13.70 22.39 1.29
N ALA A 34 14.61 21.77 0.53
CA ALA A 34 15.34 22.43 -0.56
C ALA A 34 14.42 23.10 -1.60
N GLU A 35 13.24 22.53 -1.83
CA GLU A 35 12.24 23.03 -2.79
C GLU A 35 10.94 23.49 -2.10
N ALA A 36 10.98 23.76 -0.79
CA ALA A 36 9.82 24.14 0.02
C ALA A 36 8.63 23.16 -0.06
N VAL A 37 8.90 21.86 -0.23
CA VAL A 37 7.88 20.83 -0.36
C VAL A 37 7.48 20.28 1.01
N ASN A 38 6.18 20.26 1.29
CA ASN A 38 5.63 19.50 2.40
C ASN A 38 5.31 18.08 1.93
N GLY A 39 6.23 17.13 2.10
CA GLY A 39 6.14 15.78 1.56
C GLY A 39 6.39 14.66 2.55
N VAL A 40 6.10 13.44 2.13
CA VAL A 40 6.43 12.21 2.86
C VAL A 40 7.01 11.18 1.89
N PHE A 41 8.05 10.47 2.32
CA PHE A 41 8.65 9.34 1.64
C PHE A 41 8.70 8.15 2.59
N VAL A 42 8.21 7.00 2.13
CA VAL A 42 8.23 5.74 2.88
C VAL A 42 9.02 4.73 2.07
N LEU A 43 10.04 4.12 2.69
CA LEU A 43 10.86 3.09 2.07
C LEU A 43 10.81 1.82 2.92
N CYS A 44 10.51 0.69 2.29
CA CYS A 44 10.44 -0.61 2.95
C CYS A 44 11.47 -1.57 2.37
N LYS A 45 12.25 -2.21 3.24
CA LYS A 45 13.18 -3.28 2.89
C LYS A 45 12.48 -4.63 3.04
N SER A 46 12.20 -5.29 1.92
CA SER A 46 11.44 -6.56 1.90
C SER A 46 12.10 -7.67 2.72
N SER A 47 13.43 -7.78 2.70
CA SER A 47 14.14 -8.87 3.38
C SER A 47 14.00 -8.85 4.90
N SER A 48 13.95 -7.66 5.50
CA SER A 48 13.84 -7.46 6.95
C SER A 48 12.44 -7.04 7.37
N LYS A 49 11.49 -6.92 6.43
CA LYS A 49 10.13 -6.40 6.66
C LYS A 49 10.14 -5.08 7.46
N SER A 50 11.13 -4.23 7.24
CA SER A 50 11.33 -2.99 7.98
C SER A 50 11.11 -1.80 7.07
N CYS A 51 10.42 -0.76 7.55
CA CYS A 51 10.20 0.47 6.81
C CYS A 51 10.80 1.68 7.55
N ALA A 52 11.16 2.71 6.80
CA ALA A 52 11.56 4.02 7.32
C ALA A 52 10.80 5.13 6.59
N THR A 53 10.53 6.24 7.28
CA THR A 53 9.85 7.42 6.73
C THR A 53 10.44 8.72 7.25
N ASN A 54 10.32 9.83 6.53
CA ASN A 54 10.71 11.16 7.05
C ASN A 54 9.66 11.79 7.98
N ASN A 55 8.41 11.29 7.95
CA ASN A 55 7.29 11.81 8.73
C ASN A 55 6.24 10.72 8.97
N LEU A 56 6.20 10.18 10.19
CA LEU A 56 5.30 9.10 10.60
C LEU A 56 3.83 9.51 10.52
N ALA A 57 3.49 10.71 11.02
CA ALA A 57 2.11 11.19 11.05
C ALA A 57 1.54 11.39 9.64
N ARG A 58 2.37 11.84 8.69
CA ARG A 58 1.95 12.03 7.29
C ARG A 58 1.96 10.72 6.51
N ALA A 59 2.79 9.75 6.87
CA ALA A 59 2.85 8.45 6.21
C ALA A 59 1.57 7.64 6.37
N SER A 60 0.85 7.79 7.49
CA SER A 60 -0.44 7.14 7.73
C SER A 60 -1.65 7.97 7.29
N LYS A 61 -1.44 9.19 6.79
CA LYS A 61 -2.52 10.05 6.33
C LYS A 61 -2.98 9.63 4.94
N GLU A 62 -4.28 9.49 4.77
CA GLU A 62 -4.91 9.14 3.49
C GLU A 62 -4.99 10.36 2.55
N TYR A 63 -4.84 10.10 1.25
CA TYR A 63 -4.98 11.08 0.18
C TYR A 63 -5.74 10.46 -0.99
N LEU A 64 -6.31 11.31 -1.84
CA LEU A 64 -6.85 10.85 -3.12
C LEU A 64 -5.71 10.18 -3.93
N PRO A 65 -5.90 8.94 -4.44
CA PRO A 65 -4.84 8.22 -5.14
C PRO A 65 -4.54 8.82 -6.53
N ALA A 66 -5.48 9.59 -7.10
CA ALA A 66 -5.41 10.09 -8.46
C ALA A 66 -5.02 8.96 -9.44
N SER A 67 -4.00 9.16 -10.28
CA SER A 67 -3.60 8.15 -11.27
C SER A 67 -2.97 6.89 -10.68
N THR A 68 -2.58 6.83 -9.40
CA THR A 68 -2.05 5.58 -8.80
C THR A 68 -3.14 4.50 -8.70
N PHE A 69 -4.41 4.90 -8.66
CA PHE A 69 -5.56 3.97 -8.71
C PHE A 69 -5.63 3.14 -9.99
N LYS A 70 -4.88 3.50 -11.04
CA LYS A 70 -4.78 2.69 -12.26
C LYS A 70 -4.25 1.28 -11.98
N ILE A 71 -3.45 1.08 -10.93
CA ILE A 71 -2.95 -0.25 -10.53
C ILE A 71 -4.11 -1.18 -10.14
N PRO A 72 -4.90 -0.89 -9.07
CA PRO A 72 -6.05 -1.74 -8.73
C PRO A 72 -7.11 -1.75 -9.82
N ASN A 73 -7.35 -0.64 -10.54
CA ASN A 73 -8.33 -0.60 -11.62
C ASN A 73 -7.95 -1.51 -12.80
N ALA A 74 -6.66 -1.60 -13.14
CA ALA A 74 -6.19 -2.53 -14.17
C ALA A 74 -6.33 -3.99 -13.74
N ILE A 75 -6.00 -4.31 -12.47
CA ILE A 75 -6.19 -5.65 -11.90
C ILE A 75 -7.67 -6.04 -11.95
N ILE A 76 -8.58 -5.16 -11.50
CA ILE A 76 -10.02 -5.40 -11.59
C ILE A 76 -10.45 -5.64 -13.04
N GLY A 77 -9.96 -4.83 -13.97
CA GLY A 77 -10.29 -4.95 -15.39
C GLY A 77 -9.86 -6.30 -15.98
N LEU A 78 -8.67 -6.79 -15.61
CA LEU A 78 -8.17 -8.11 -16.04
C LEU A 78 -8.97 -9.26 -15.39
N GLU A 79 -9.16 -9.23 -14.07
CA GLU A 79 -9.84 -10.30 -13.31
C GLU A 79 -11.32 -10.44 -13.69
N THR A 80 -11.98 -9.33 -14.05
CA THR A 80 -13.38 -9.34 -14.50
C THR A 80 -13.54 -9.59 -16.00
N GLY A 81 -12.45 -9.69 -16.76
CA GLY A 81 -12.47 -9.87 -18.21
C GLY A 81 -12.89 -8.64 -19.03
N VAL A 82 -13.06 -7.47 -18.40
CA VAL A 82 -13.27 -6.19 -19.12
C VAL A 82 -12.04 -5.83 -19.96
N ILE A 83 -10.85 -6.19 -19.46
CA ILE A 83 -9.58 -6.17 -20.17
C ILE A 83 -9.18 -7.62 -20.45
N LYS A 84 -9.08 -7.99 -21.73
CA LYS A 84 -8.74 -9.33 -22.20
C LYS A 84 -7.34 -9.77 -21.79
N ASN A 85 -6.35 -8.90 -22.02
CA ASN A 85 -4.93 -9.12 -21.73
C ASN A 85 -4.14 -7.81 -21.97
N GLU A 86 -2.83 -7.85 -21.75
CA GLU A 86 -1.90 -6.74 -21.95
C GLU A 86 -1.75 -6.31 -23.42
N HIS A 87 -2.17 -7.14 -24.38
CA HIS A 87 -2.18 -6.83 -25.81
C HIS A 87 -3.49 -6.17 -26.28
N GLN A 88 -4.49 -6.00 -25.41
CA GLN A 88 -5.73 -5.31 -25.77
C GLN A 88 -5.47 -3.86 -26.15
N VAL A 89 -5.93 -3.46 -27.34
CA VAL A 89 -5.85 -2.08 -27.82
C VAL A 89 -7.12 -1.31 -27.44
N PHE A 90 -6.98 -0.25 -26.66
CA PHE A 90 -8.03 0.74 -26.44
C PHE A 90 -7.96 1.79 -27.54
N LYS A 91 -8.84 1.70 -28.54
CA LYS A 91 -8.88 2.66 -29.65
C LYS A 91 -9.30 4.05 -29.15
N TRP A 92 -8.65 5.09 -29.66
CA TRP A 92 -9.07 6.46 -29.44
C TRP A 92 -10.42 6.72 -30.12
N ASP A 93 -11.28 7.50 -29.48
CA ASP A 93 -12.64 7.83 -29.92
C ASP A 93 -12.70 9.08 -30.81
N GLY A 94 -11.56 9.67 -31.15
CA GLY A 94 -11.45 10.85 -32.02
C GLY A 94 -11.71 12.19 -31.31
N LYS A 95 -12.00 12.19 -30.01
CA LYS A 95 -12.29 13.42 -29.25
C LYS A 95 -11.02 14.03 -28.65
N PRO A 96 -10.88 15.37 -28.63
CA PRO A 96 -9.74 16.01 -27.98
C PRO A 96 -9.58 15.56 -26.52
N ARG A 97 -8.34 15.28 -26.11
CA ARG A 97 -7.98 14.94 -24.73
C ARG A 97 -7.24 16.09 -24.05
N ALA A 98 -7.10 16.00 -22.74
CA ALA A 98 -6.51 17.06 -21.91
C ALA A 98 -5.07 17.43 -22.33
N MET A 99 -4.29 16.45 -22.80
CA MET A 99 -2.98 16.71 -23.40
C MET A 99 -3.10 16.56 -24.90
N LYS A 100 -2.68 17.59 -25.66
CA LYS A 100 -2.71 17.57 -27.13
C LYS A 100 -1.88 16.43 -27.76
N GLN A 101 -0.92 15.89 -27.01
CA GLN A 101 -0.06 14.79 -27.43
C GLN A 101 -0.68 13.40 -27.19
N TRP A 102 -1.87 13.31 -26.58
CA TRP A 102 -2.57 12.06 -26.28
C TRP A 102 -3.64 11.73 -27.31
#